data_AF-A0A915IGN1-F1
#
_entry.id   AF-A0A915IGN1-F1
#
_cell.length_a   1.000
_cell.length_b   1.000
_cell.length_c   1.000
_cell.angle_alpha   90.00
_cell.angle_beta   90.00
_cell.angle_gamma   90.00
#
_symmetry.space_group_name_H-M   'P 1'
#
loop_
_entity.id
_entity.type
_entity.pdbx_description
1 polymer ?
#
loop_
_entity_poly.entity_id
_entity_poly.type
_entity_poly.pdbx_seq_one_letter_code
_entity_poly.pdbx_strand_id
1 'polypeptide(L)'
;MLSEDATHIAQPVRQVPIARCAAVEKEVKQMVTNDIWERVTMFSTLALNLVTVPKPDGRKFTLVMDHQAFVSILAQSGSGPKAHKFDQWPA
;
A
#
# COMPACT_ATOMS: atom_id res chain seq x y z
N MET A 1 -14.18 16.65 -3.84
CA MET A 1 -14.79 15.45 -4.45
C MET A 1 -13.68 14.75 -5.21
N LEU A 2 -13.37 13.49 -4.91
CA LEU A 2 -12.36 12.74 -5.69
C LEU A 2 -12.92 12.52 -7.11
N SER A 3 -12.09 12.66 -8.14
CA SER A 3 -12.52 12.36 -9.52
C SER A 3 -12.88 10.88 -9.66
N GLU A 4 -13.79 10.53 -10.56
CA GLU A 4 -14.13 9.12 -10.84
C GLU A 4 -12.88 8.32 -11.24
N ASP A 5 -11.93 8.95 -11.93
CA ASP A 5 -10.63 8.37 -12.26
C ASP A 5 -9.78 8.00 -11.03
N ALA A 6 -10.03 8.64 -9.87
CA ALA A 6 -9.31 8.35 -8.64
C ALA A 6 -9.76 7.06 -7.94
N THR A 7 -10.82 6.43 -8.42
CA THR A 7 -11.39 5.20 -7.85
C THR A 7 -10.83 3.93 -8.49
N HIS A 8 -10.03 4.04 -9.55
CA HIS A 8 -9.47 2.90 -10.28
C HIS A 8 -7.95 2.93 -10.23
N ILE A 9 -7.38 2.08 -9.38
CA ILE A 9 -5.92 1.92 -9.28
C ILE A 9 -5.55 0.52 -9.74
N ALA A 10 -5.18 0.42 -11.02
CA ALA A 10 -4.58 -0.77 -11.57
C ALA A 10 -3.06 -0.71 -11.38
N GLN A 11 -2.58 -1.17 -10.22
CA GLN A 11 -1.14 -1.41 -10.01
C GLN A 11 -0.81 -2.86 -10.41
N PRO A 12 0.36 -3.11 -11.05
CA PRO A 12 0.85 -4.47 -11.20
C PRO A 12 1.03 -5.09 -9.81
N VAL A 13 0.49 -6.29 -9.60
CA VAL A 13 0.56 -6.98 -8.32
C VAL A 13 2.01 -7.34 -8.01
N ARG A 14 2.55 -6.81 -6.91
CA ARG A 14 3.90 -7.16 -6.46
C ARG A 14 3.84 -8.49 -5.71
N GLN A 15 4.71 -9.43 -6.12
CA GLN A 15 4.74 -10.74 -5.49
C GLN A 15 5.37 -10.69 -4.10
N VAL A 16 4.68 -11.32 -3.14
CA VAL A 16 5.26 -11.63 -1.83
C VAL A 16 6.11 -12.90 -1.98
N PRO A 17 7.36 -12.93 -1.49
CA PRO A 17 8.16 -14.15 -1.51
C PRO A 17 7.44 -15.29 -0.77
N ILE A 18 7.43 -16.50 -1.36
CA ILE A 18 6.71 -17.67 -0.81
C ILE A 18 7.04 -17.92 0.66
N ALA A 19 8.32 -17.80 1.03
CA ALA A 19 8.81 -17.97 2.40
C ALA A 19 8.16 -17.00 3.41
N ARG A 20 7.53 -15.91 2.96
CA ARG A 20 6.89 -14.90 3.79
C ARG A 20 5.36 -14.98 3.78
N CYS A 21 4.75 -15.68 2.82
CA CYS A 21 3.29 -15.72 2.67
C CYS A 21 2.56 -16.12 3.95
N ALA A 22 3.01 -17.18 4.64
CA ALA A 22 2.38 -17.64 5.89
C ALA A 22 2.45 -16.59 7.02
N ALA A 23 3.56 -15.85 7.11
CA ALA A 23 3.73 -14.79 8.11
C ALA A 23 2.87 -13.57 7.77
N VAL A 24 2.80 -13.18 6.49
CA VAL A 24 1.89 -12.12 6.00
C VAL A 24 0.44 -12.49 6.30
N GLU A 25 0.02 -13.70 5.98
CA GLU A 25 -1.36 -14.15 6.21
C GLU A 25 -1.73 -14.10 7.71
N LYS A 26 -0.81 -14.53 8.58
CA LYS A 26 -1.01 -14.44 10.04
C LYS A 26 -1.19 -12.99 10.50
N GLU A 27 -0.35 -12.08 10.02
CA GLU A 27 -0.41 -10.67 10.40
C GLU A 27 -1.69 -10.00 9.91
N VAL A 28 -2.09 -10.27 8.65
CA VAL A 28 -3.37 -9.78 8.10
C VAL A 28 -4.56 -10.32 8.88
N LYS A 29 -4.58 -11.62 9.22
CA LYS A 29 -5.64 -12.20 10.07
C LYS A 29 -5.71 -11.50 11.42
N GLN A 30 -4.56 -11.22 12.05
CA GLN A 30 -4.52 -10.50 13.32
C GLN A 30 -5.07 -9.07 13.19
N MET A 31 -4.77 -8.35 12.10
CA MET A 31 -5.32 -7.01 11.87
C MET A 31 -6.83 -7.03 11.69
N VAL A 32 -7.38 -8.07 11.04
CA VAL A 32 -8.83 -8.25 10.93
C VAL A 32 -9.45 -8.61 12.28
N THR A 33 -8.82 -9.49 13.05
CA THR A 33 -9.29 -9.83 14.41
C THR A 33 -9.27 -8.64 15.37
N ASN A 34 -8.35 -7.70 15.15
CA ASN A 34 -8.22 -6.49 15.97
C ASN A 34 -9.09 -5.32 15.47
N ASP A 35 -9.99 -5.56 14.51
CA ASP A 35 -10.85 -4.54 13.88
C ASP A 35 -10.07 -3.35 13.28
N ILE A 36 -8.81 -3.55 12.89
CA ILE A 36 -8.00 -2.55 12.19
C ILE A 36 -8.33 -2.58 10.70
N TRP A 37 -8.48 -3.77 10.13
CA TRP A 37 -8.85 -4.00 8.73
C TRP A 37 -10.15 -4.77 8.64
N GLU A 38 -10.95 -4.46 7.62
CA GLU A 38 -12.18 -5.19 7.33
C GLU A 38 -12.06 -5.99 6.03
N ARG A 39 -12.84 -7.07 5.95
CA ARG A 39 -12.98 -7.82 4.71
C ARG A 39 -13.96 -7.09 3.80
N VAL A 40 -13.47 -6.62 2.65
CA VAL A 40 -14.32 -6.03 1.61
C VAL A 40 -15.02 -7.15 0.85
N THR A 41 -16.35 -7.12 0.80
CA THR A 41 -17.21 -8.17 0.20
C THR A 41 -17.56 -7.90 -1.26
N MET A 42 -17.36 -6.67 -1.75
CA MET A 42 -17.51 -6.29 -3.16
C MET A 42 -16.14 -6.09 -3.81
N PHE A 43 -16.06 -6.29 -5.13
CA PHE A 43 -14.88 -5.95 -5.92
C PHE A 43 -14.65 -4.44 -5.85
N SER A 44 -13.76 -4.01 -4.96
CA SER A 44 -13.25 -2.64 -4.96
C SER A 44 -12.41 -2.45 -6.22
N THR A 45 -12.69 -1.38 -6.96
CA THR A 45 -11.89 -0.93 -8.11
C THR A 45 -10.55 -0.31 -7.67
N LEU A 46 -10.41 -0.07 -6.36
CA LEU A 46 -9.20 0.40 -5.70
C LEU A 46 -8.52 -0.79 -5.00
N ALA A 47 -7.38 -1.22 -5.54
CA ALA A 47 -6.49 -2.20 -4.92
C ALA A 47 -5.08 -1.61 -4.80
N LEU A 48 -4.52 -1.67 -3.59
CA LEU A 48 -3.14 -1.25 -3.32
C LEU A 48 -2.27 -2.47 -3.05
N ASN A 49 -1.02 -2.41 -3.50
CA ASN A 49 -0.07 -3.47 -3.20
C ASN A 49 0.31 -3.49 -1.71
N LEU A 50 0.29 -4.69 -1.12
CA LEU A 50 0.88 -4.96 0.18
C LEU A 50 2.29 -5.51 -0.02
N VAL A 51 3.31 -4.83 0.52
CA VAL A 51 4.71 -5.20 0.36
C VAL A 51 5.37 -5.52 1.70
N THR A 52 6.34 -6.45 1.68
CA THR A 52 7.18 -6.76 2.85
C THR A 52 8.47 -5.96 2.78
N VAL A 53 8.75 -5.14 3.80
CA VAL A 53 10.02 -4.40 3.92
C VAL A 53 10.88 -5.06 5.00
N PRO A 54 12.12 -5.50 4.69
CA PRO A 54 13.00 -6.08 5.71
C PRO A 54 13.42 -5.00 6.73
N LYS A 55 13.42 -5.37 8.02
CA LYS A 55 13.98 -4.50 9.06
C LYS A 55 15.52 -4.56 9.01
N PRO A 56 16.22 -3.55 9.55
CA PRO A 56 17.69 -3.53 9.61
C PRO A 56 18.30 -4.75 10.31
N ASP A 57 17.52 -5.43 11.17
CA ASP A 57 17.92 -6.67 11.85
C ASP A 57 18.01 -7.90 10.91
N GLY A 58 17.56 -7.78 9.66
CA GLY A 58 17.58 -8.82 8.63
C GLY A 58 16.70 -10.05 8.91
N ARG A 59 16.10 -10.15 10.10
CA ARG A 59 15.34 -11.32 10.57
C ARG A 59 13.84 -11.09 10.53
N LYS A 60 13.42 -9.83 10.56
CA LYS A 60 12.01 -9.45 10.56
C LYS A 60 11.69 -8.63 9.32
N PHE A 61 10.42 -8.61 8.97
CA PHE A 61 9.88 -7.68 7.99
C PHE A 61 8.72 -6.90 8.63
N THR A 62 8.33 -5.83 7.97
CA THR A 62 7.10 -5.09 8.24
C THR A 62 6.27 -5.06 6.98
N LEU A 63 4.95 -5.15 7.15
CA LEU A 63 3.99 -4.94 6.07
C LEU A 63 3.78 -3.45 5.83
N VAL A 64 3.85 -3.04 4.56
CA VAL A 64 3.63 -1.66 4.13
C VAL A 64 2.65 -1.68 2.96
N MET A 65 1.64 -0.82 2.98
CA MET A 65 0.82 -0.55 1.80
C MET A 65 1.51 0.47 0.90
N ASP A 66 1.66 0.13 -0.38
CA ASP A 66 2.23 1.02 -1.39
C ASP A 66 1.17 2.02 -1.89
N HIS A 67 1.24 3.23 -1.34
CA HIS A 67 0.34 4.33 -1.68
C HIS A 67 0.84 5.19 -2.86
N GLN A 68 1.94 4.83 -3.53
CA GLN A 68 2.56 5.73 -4.52
C GLN A 68 1.60 6.12 -5.65
N ALA A 69 0.89 5.16 -6.25
CA ALA A 69 -0.05 5.47 -7.33
C ALA A 69 -1.28 6.24 -6.81
N PHE A 70 -1.76 5.90 -5.61
CA PHE A 70 -2.88 6.60 -4.97
C PHE A 70 -2.56 8.07 -4.70
N VAL A 71 -1.40 8.36 -4.13
CA VAL A 71 -0.94 9.73 -3.90
C VAL A 71 -0.77 10.49 -5.21
N SER A 72 -0.25 9.83 -6.26
CA SER A 72 -0.08 10.47 -7.58
C SER A 72 -1.41 10.92 -8.17
N ILE A 73 -2.44 10.08 -8.06
CA ILE A 73 -3.81 10.37 -8.48
C ILE A 73 -4.43 11.50 -7.64
N LEU A 74 -4.25 11.48 -6.32
CA LEU A 74 -4.72 12.54 -5.43
C LEU A 74 -4.07 13.90 -5.78
N ALA A 75 -2.77 13.89 -6.09
CA ALA A 75 -2.05 15.09 -6.50
C ALA A 75 -2.54 15.63 -7.86
N GLN A 76 -2.83 14.76 -8.83
CA GLN A 76 -3.39 15.14 -10.14
C GLN A 76 -4.81 15.72 -10.03
N SER A 77 -5.61 15.24 -9.08
CA SER A 77 -6.95 15.76 -8.78
C SER A 77 -6.96 16.99 -7.86
N GLY A 78 -5.79 17.57 -7.57
CA GLY A 78 -5.66 18.79 -6.74
C GLY A 78 -5.99 18.59 -5.26
N SER A 79 -6.17 17.34 -4.80
CA SER A 79 -6.64 16.98 -3.46
C SER A 79 -5.58 16.27 -2.61
N GLY A 80 -4.32 16.22 -3.06
CA GLY A 80 -3.22 15.52 -2.39
C GLY A 80 -1.98 16.40 -2.19
N PRO A 81 -1.08 16.01 -1.28
CA PRO A 81 0.22 16.66 -1.15
C PRO A 81 0.97 16.57 -2.49
N LYS A 82 1.51 17.70 -2.96
CA LYS A 82 2.38 17.70 -4.14
C LYS A 82 3.54 16.74 -3.87
N ALA A 83 3.76 15.80 -4.78
CA ALA A 83 4.91 14.92 -4.70
C ALA A 83 6.19 15.77 -4.63
N HIS A 84 6.92 15.69 -3.51
CA HIS A 84 8.24 16.28 -3.43
C HIS A 84 9.17 15.43 -4.30
N LYS A 85 9.74 16.03 -5.35
CA LYS A 85 10.87 15.44 -6.05
C LYS A 85 12.07 15.51 -5.10
N PHE A 86 12.65 14.36 -4.78
CA PHE A 86 13.78 14.23 -3.85
C PHE A 86 15.12 14.69 -4.44
N ASP A 87 15.12 15.27 -5.64
CA ASP A 87 16.30 15.76 -6.37
C ASP A 87 17.00 16.95 -5.68
N GLN A 88 16.47 17.43 -4.55
CA GLN A 88 17.02 18.53 -3.76
C GLN A 88 17.10 18.15 -2.28
N TRP A 89 17.99 17.23 -1.94
CA TRP A 89 18.45 17.11 -0.57
C TRP A 89 19.73 17.95 -0.43
N PRO A 90 19.78 19.01 0.40
CA PRO A 90 21.05 19.63 0.73
C PRO A 90 21.91 18.58 1.45
N ALA A 91 23.14 18.40 0.95
CA ALA A 91 24.14 17.48 1.48
C ALA A 91 24.36 17.69 2.99
#